data_AF-A0A947JE64-F1
#
_entry.id   AF-A0A947JE64-F1
#
_cell.length_a   1.000
_cell.length_b   1.000
_cell.length_c   1.000
_cell.angle_alpha   90.00
_cell.angle_beta   90.00
_cell.angle_gamma   90.00
#
_symmetry.space_group_name_H-M   'P 1'
#
loop_
_entity.id
_entity.type
_entity.pdbx_description
1 polymer ?
#
loop_
_entity_poly.entity_id
_entity_poly.type
_entity_poly.pdbx_seq_one_letter_code
_entity_poly.pdbx_strand_id
1 'polypeptide(L)'
;MAKKIKTAKVLLVAVVLIAIFLPSFARYQEMSYKNKRLEERIRLLGLENRRLEEEKVKLETDIVYIERKAREKLGVVRKGEIVLKETPQRGR
;
A
#
# COMPACT_ATOMS: atom_id res chain seq x y z
N MET A 1 13.92 -55.21 -20.35
CA MET A 1 14.76 -54.06 -19.91
C MET A 1 14.52 -52.78 -20.70
N ALA A 2 14.30 -52.83 -22.03
CA ALA A 2 14.11 -51.65 -22.87
C ALA A 2 12.96 -50.70 -22.47
N LYS A 3 11.83 -51.22 -21.96
CA LYS A 3 10.71 -50.39 -21.46
C LYS A 3 11.13 -49.49 -20.29
N LYS A 4 11.90 -50.01 -19.34
CA LYS A 4 12.41 -49.25 -18.18
C LYS A 4 13.36 -48.12 -18.61
N ILE A 5 14.18 -48.36 -19.62
CA ILE A 5 15.09 -47.36 -20.21
C ILE A 5 14.29 -46.25 -20.92
N LYS A 6 13.22 -46.60 -21.66
CA LYS A 6 12.35 -45.61 -22.30
C LYS A 6 11.63 -44.73 -21.27
N THR A 7 11.06 -45.32 -20.21
CA THR A 7 10.45 -44.54 -19.11
C THR A 7 11.47 -43.67 -18.37
N ALA A 8 12.69 -44.16 -18.15
CA ALA A 8 13.75 -43.38 -17.51
C ALA A 8 14.15 -42.15 -18.36
N LYS A 9 14.23 -42.32 -19.69
CA LYS A 9 14.50 -41.20 -20.61
C LYS A 9 13.36 -40.16 -20.60
N VAL A 10 12.12 -40.60 -20.59
CA VAL A 10 10.95 -39.69 -20.52
C VAL A 10 10.96 -38.91 -19.20
N LEU A 11 11.24 -39.57 -18.08
CA LEU A 11 11.34 -38.92 -16.77
C LEU A 11 12.50 -37.92 -16.73
N LEU A 12 13.65 -38.25 -17.30
CA LEU A 12 14.79 -37.33 -17.39
C LEU A 12 14.41 -36.05 -18.16
N VAL A 13 13.77 -36.19 -19.32
CA VAL A 13 13.32 -35.04 -20.12
C VAL A 13 12.29 -34.21 -19.35
N ALA A 14 11.34 -34.85 -18.66
CA ALA A 14 10.36 -34.14 -17.85
C ALA A 14 11.02 -33.34 -16.72
N VAL A 15 12.01 -33.91 -16.03
CA VAL A 15 12.76 -33.21 -14.97
C VAL A 15 13.53 -32.01 -15.53
N VAL A 16 14.19 -32.16 -16.69
CA VAL A 16 14.91 -31.06 -17.34
C VAL A 16 13.96 -29.93 -17.73
N LEU A 17 12.79 -30.26 -18.30
CA LEU A 17 11.77 -29.27 -18.61
C LEU A 17 11.31 -28.57 -17.33
N ILE A 18 10.93 -29.30 -16.29
CA ILE A 18 10.50 -28.71 -15.03
C ILE A 18 11.58 -27.76 -14.47
N ALA A 19 12.86 -28.17 -14.48
CA ALA A 19 13.96 -27.34 -13.99
C ALA A 19 14.13 -26.01 -14.76
N ILE A 20 13.85 -25.99 -16.06
CA ILE A 20 13.91 -24.79 -16.90
C ILE A 20 12.67 -23.89 -16.69
N PHE A 21 11.49 -24.51 -16.57
CA PHE A 21 10.22 -23.79 -16.51
C PHE A 21 9.86 -23.28 -15.10
N LEU A 22 10.26 -23.97 -14.02
CA LEU A 22 10.00 -23.55 -12.64
C LEU A 22 10.47 -22.12 -12.31
N PRO A 23 11.74 -21.74 -12.56
CA PRO A 23 12.22 -20.41 -12.20
C PRO A 23 11.52 -19.31 -13.00
N SER A 24 11.20 -19.58 -14.27
CA SER A 24 10.44 -18.66 -15.12
C SER A 24 9.03 -18.42 -14.58
N PHE A 25 8.35 -19.48 -14.15
CA PHE A 25 7.02 -19.36 -13.53
C PHE A 25 7.06 -18.60 -12.20
N ALA A 26 8.06 -18.88 -11.36
CA ALA A 26 8.25 -18.17 -10.09
C ALA A 26 8.48 -16.66 -10.31
N ARG A 27 9.35 -16.30 -11.26
CA ARG A 27 9.59 -14.88 -11.62
C ARG A 27 8.34 -14.20 -12.15
N TYR A 28 7.55 -14.89 -12.96
CA TYR A 28 6.29 -14.34 -13.48
C TYR A 28 5.30 -14.05 -12.34
N GLN A 29 5.14 -14.98 -11.39
CA GLN A 29 4.28 -14.76 -10.22
C GLN A 29 4.76 -13.59 -9.37
N GLU A 30 6.07 -13.51 -9.11
CA GLU A 30 6.64 -12.41 -8.33
C GLU A 30 6.37 -11.05 -9.00
N MET A 31 6.55 -10.98 -10.33
CA MET A 31 6.29 -9.77 -11.10
C MET A 31 4.81 -9.38 -11.09
N SER A 32 3.92 -10.37 -11.25
CA SER A 32 2.47 -10.15 -11.19
C SER A 32 2.03 -9.62 -9.82
N TYR A 33 2.58 -10.18 -8.74
CA TYR A 33 2.30 -9.71 -7.39
C TYR A 33 2.81 -8.28 -7.15
N LYS A 34 4.04 -7.98 -7.59
CA LYS A 34 4.61 -6.64 -7.52
C LYS A 34 3.78 -5.62 -8.30
N ASN A 35 3.35 -5.96 -9.51
CA ASN A 35 2.50 -5.08 -10.32
C ASN A 35 1.18 -4.76 -9.61
N LYS A 36 0.46 -5.77 -9.11
CA LYS A 36 -0.79 -5.54 -8.36
C LYS A 36 -0.58 -4.64 -7.16
N ARG A 37 0.49 -4.86 -6.39
CA ARG A 37 0.82 -4.03 -5.22
C ARG A 37 1.15 -2.59 -5.61
N LEU A 38 1.86 -2.40 -6.73
CA LEU A 38 2.21 -1.07 -7.23
C LEU A 38 0.97 -0.33 -7.74
N GLU A 39 0.10 -1.00 -8.48
CA GLU A 39 -1.18 -0.43 -8.93
C GLU A 39 -2.05 0.01 -7.76
N GLU A 40 -2.17 -0.81 -6.73
CA GLU A 40 -2.92 -0.44 -5.52
C GLU A 40 -2.29 0.78 -4.83
N ARG A 41 -0.96 0.84 -4.75
CA ARG A 41 -0.26 1.97 -4.14
C ARG A 41 -0.43 3.25 -4.96
N ILE A 42 -0.38 3.17 -6.29
CA ILE A 42 -0.66 4.30 -7.18
C ILE A 42 -2.08 4.81 -6.95
N ARG A 43 -3.07 3.90 -6.84
CA ARG A 43 -4.46 4.27 -6.57
C ARG A 43 -4.60 5.01 -5.23
N LEU A 44 -4.01 4.48 -4.16
CA LEU A 44 -4.07 5.08 -2.83
C LEU A 44 -3.40 6.45 -2.79
N LEU A 45 -2.19 6.58 -3.34
CA LEU A 45 -1.49 7.85 -3.42
C LEU A 45 -2.24 8.87 -4.29
N GLY A 46 -2.90 8.43 -5.36
CA GLY A 46 -3.74 9.30 -6.19
C GLY A 46 -5.01 9.81 -5.49
N LEU A 47 -5.54 9.05 -4.52
CA LEU A 47 -6.63 9.52 -3.66
C LEU A 47 -6.12 10.49 -2.59
N GLU A 48 -4.97 10.19 -1.99
CA GLU A 48 -4.34 11.04 -0.99
C GLU A 48 -3.92 12.38 -1.58
N ASN A 49 -3.29 12.41 -2.75
CA ASN A 49 -2.95 13.64 -3.45
C ASN A 49 -4.18 14.50 -3.73
N ARG A 50 -5.30 13.90 -4.19
CA ARG A 50 -6.54 14.66 -4.42
C ARG A 50 -7.08 15.29 -3.15
N ARG A 51 -7.09 14.52 -2.04
CA ARG A 51 -7.50 15.02 -0.73
C ARG A 51 -6.61 16.17 -0.25
N LEU A 52 -5.30 16.04 -0.42
CA LEU A 52 -4.33 17.07 -0.02
C LEU A 52 -4.47 18.33 -0.87
N GLU A 53 -4.73 18.20 -2.17
CA GLU A 53 -4.97 19.35 -3.05
C GLU A 53 -6.25 20.11 -2.65
N GLU A 54 -7.33 19.40 -2.32
CA GLU A 54 -8.55 20.02 -1.77
C GLU A 54 -8.29 20.72 -0.43
N GLU A 55 -7.48 20.14 0.45
CA GLU A 55 -7.11 20.74 1.73
C GLU A 55 -6.25 21.99 1.53
N LYS A 56 -5.32 21.95 0.58
CA LYS A 56 -4.49 23.09 0.19
C LYS A 56 -5.35 24.25 -0.34
N VAL A 57 -6.29 23.97 -1.24
CA VAL A 57 -7.22 25.00 -1.75
C VAL A 57 -8.00 25.64 -0.60
N LYS A 58 -8.52 24.86 0.34
CA LYS A 58 -9.21 25.38 1.54
C LYS A 58 -8.29 26.26 2.40
N LEU A 59 -7.04 25.86 2.58
CA LEU A 59 -6.04 26.64 3.31
C LEU A 59 -5.60 27.91 2.59
N GLU A 60 -5.73 27.99 1.26
CA GLU A 60 -5.35 29.19 0.50
C GLU A 60 -6.52 30.18 0.35
N THR A 61 -7.76 29.67 0.32
CA THR A 61 -8.95 30.47 -0.01
C THR A 61 -9.82 30.83 1.18
N ASP A 62 -9.75 30.12 2.31
CA ASP A 62 -10.61 30.32 3.47
C ASP A 62 -9.84 30.77 4.71
N ILE A 63 -9.88 32.07 4.98
CA ILE A 63 -9.27 32.71 6.17
C ILE A 63 -9.77 32.09 7.49
N VAL A 64 -11.04 31.67 7.55
CA VAL A 64 -11.64 31.08 8.76
C VAL A 64 -11.09 29.67 8.98
N TYR A 65 -10.85 28.91 7.90
CA TYR A 65 -10.22 27.61 7.96
C TYR A 65 -8.76 27.69 8.44
N ILE A 66 -7.99 28.65 7.92
CA ILE A 66 -6.59 28.91 8.34
C ILE A 66 -6.55 29.24 9.84
N GLU A 67 -7.40 30.16 10.31
CA GLU A 67 -7.44 30.56 11.71
C GLU A 67 -7.77 29.37 12.63
N ARG A 68 -8.73 28.53 12.25
CA ARG A 68 -9.09 27.32 12.99
C ARG A 68 -7.93 26.32 13.05
N LYS A 69 -7.23 26.08 11.93
CA LYS A 69 -6.07 25.16 11.90
C LYS A 69 -4.87 25.71 12.68
N ALA A 70 -4.64 27.01 12.63
CA ALA A 70 -3.63 27.66 13.46
C ALA A 70 -3.96 27.52 14.96
N ARG A 71 -5.23 27.68 15.33
CA ARG A 71 -5.72 27.47 16.71
C ARG A 71 -5.54 26.03 17.20
N GLU A 72 -5.89 25.02 16.38
CA GLU A 72 -5.64 23.60 16.68
C GLU A 72 -4.14 23.31 16.89
N LYS A 73 -3.27 23.87 16.05
CA LYS A 73 -1.82 23.64 16.11
C LYS A 73 -1.15 24.36 17.29
N LEU A 74 -1.65 25.53 17.67
CA LEU A 74 -1.13 26.35 18.77
C LEU A 74 -1.79 26.01 20.12
N GLY A 75 -2.84 25.19 20.14
CA GLY A 75 -3.57 24.81 21.36
C GLY A 75 -4.33 25.97 22.01
N VAL A 76 -4.64 27.03 21.25
CA VAL A 76 -5.31 28.24 21.74
C VAL A 76 -6.77 28.27 21.30
N VAL A 77 -7.66 28.44 22.28
CA VAL A 77 -9.12 28.54 22.11
C VAL A 77 -9.58 29.99 22.31
N ARG A 78 -10.75 30.36 21.75
CA ARG A 78 -11.36 31.67 22.03
C ARG A 78 -11.62 31.81 23.54
N LYS A 79 -11.62 33.05 24.06
CA LYS A 79 -12.09 33.33 25.42
C LYS A 79 -13.53 32.78 25.56
N GLY A 80 -13.68 31.64 26.23
CA GLY A 80 -14.97 30.98 26.48
C GLY A 80 -15.11 29.51 26.05
N GLU A 81 -14.14 28.90 25.36
CA GLU A 81 -14.20 27.48 24.96
C GLU A 81 -13.26 26.60 25.82
N ILE A 82 -13.73 25.43 26.27
CA ILE A 82 -12.98 24.49 27.11
C ILE A 82 -12.45 23.34 26.23
N VAL A 83 -11.13 23.11 26.24
CA VAL A 83 -10.51 21.97 25.54
C VAL A 83 -10.76 20.68 26.32
N LEU A 84 -11.69 19.84 25.86
CA LEU A 84 -11.82 18.45 26.31
C LEU A 84 -10.73 17.60 25.64
N LYS A 85 -9.60 17.43 26.34
CA LYS A 85 -8.54 16.51 25.92
C LYS A 85 -8.92 15.11 26.37
N GLU A 86 -9.51 14.32 25.48
CA GLU A 86 -9.72 12.89 25.73
C GLU A 86 -8.35 12.23 25.93
N THR A 87 -8.03 11.93 27.18
CA THR A 87 -6.81 11.18 27.50
C THR A 87 -7.12 9.73 27.15
N PRO A 88 -6.34 9.04 26.31
CA PRO A 88 -6.59 7.65 26.03
C PRO A 88 -6.45 6.89 27.35
N GLN A 89 -7.55 6.32 27.84
CA GLN A 89 -7.52 5.43 28.99
C GLN A 89 -6.61 4.25 28.62
N ARG A 90 -5.40 4.27 29.18
CA ARG A 90 -4.48 3.15 29.13
C ARG A 90 -5.06 2.05 30.02
N GLY A 91 -5.96 1.26 29.44
CA GLY A 91 -6.44 0.00 30.01
C GLY A 91 -5.30 -1.00 30.09
N ARG A 92 -5.20 -1.64 31.26
CA ARG A 92 -4.20 -2.63 31.68
C ARG A 92 -4.20 -3.89 30.84
#